data_AF-U2HA82-F1
#
_entry.id   AF-U2HA82-F1
#
_cell.length_a   1.000
_cell.length_b   1.000
_cell.length_c   1.000
_cell.angle_alpha   90.00
_cell.angle_beta   90.00
_cell.angle_gamma   90.00
#
_symmetry.space_group_name_H-M   'P 1'
#
loop_
_entity.id
_entity.type
_entity.pdbx_description
1 polymer ?
#
loop_
_entity_poly.entity_id
_entity_poly.type
_entity_poly.pdbx_seq_one_letter_code
_entity_poly.pdbx_strand_id
1 'polypeptide(L)'
;MCIKNSLSRLNTAGFVFLTSIMFCLLINSEVVQAQEVSLKVFKSKLTAQNAKPARNFLDLKERKMLDLIAASYRPEDIDMFVLFGRNTRVNIMLPSSKNIASFGEHFKINIQDGWDTHNKGVLINLGKDLNIQKQFDVVKTLSQLETWYAEAEIEIGNKTGYQLRKNGPIDNLIRVEKGDIILFKAIDRSFYAVGMVQRLEESHEGQLVIEWKLPKSF
;
A
#
# COMPACT_ATOMS: atom_id res chain seq x y z
N MET A 1 -37.92 -52.83 -0.96
CA MET A 1 -36.62 -53.51 -1.15
C MET A 1 -35.79 -53.21 0.09
N CYS A 2 -35.50 -54.23 0.89
CA CYS A 2 -34.99 -54.13 2.26
C CYS A 2 -33.54 -54.66 2.26
N ILE A 3 -32.57 -53.88 2.75
CA ILE A 3 -31.19 -54.37 2.95
C ILE A 3 -30.85 -54.21 4.44
N LYS A 4 -30.69 -55.37 5.08
CA LYS A 4 -30.16 -55.59 6.42
C LYS A 4 -28.66 -55.92 6.35
N ASN A 5 -28.02 -55.87 7.52
CA ASN A 5 -26.74 -56.48 7.93
C ASN A 5 -25.50 -55.58 7.73
N SER A 6 -24.53 -55.48 8.65
CA SER A 6 -24.23 -56.25 9.86
C SER A 6 -23.33 -55.43 10.77
N LEU A 7 -23.72 -55.30 12.03
CA LEU A 7 -22.87 -54.88 13.15
C LEU A 7 -22.04 -56.09 13.61
N SER A 8 -20.71 -55.97 13.60
CA SER A 8 -19.84 -56.86 14.37
C SER A 8 -19.15 -56.06 15.47
N ARG A 9 -19.49 -56.45 16.70
CA ARG A 9 -18.83 -56.07 17.95
C ARG A 9 -17.51 -56.85 18.05
N LEU A 10 -16.44 -56.17 18.46
CA LEU A 10 -15.34 -56.82 19.19
C LEU A 10 -15.01 -55.99 20.41
N ASN A 11 -14.95 -56.71 21.52
CA ASN A 11 -14.97 -56.22 22.88
C ASN A 11 -13.59 -56.52 23.50
N THR A 12 -13.08 -55.57 24.27
CA THR A 12 -12.29 -55.75 25.50
C THR A 12 -10.97 -56.53 25.49
N ALA A 13 -9.88 -55.81 25.80
CA ALA A 13 -9.20 -55.86 27.10
C ALA A 13 -7.67 -56.02 27.02
N GLY A 14 -6.97 -55.15 27.74
CA GLY A 14 -5.66 -55.42 28.33
C GLY A 14 -4.49 -54.81 27.60
N PHE A 15 -4.08 -53.59 27.99
CA PHE A 15 -2.70 -53.38 28.40
C PHE A 15 -2.61 -52.11 29.26
N VAL A 16 -2.41 -52.36 30.56
CA VAL A 16 -2.24 -51.41 31.64
C VAL A 16 -0.73 -51.27 31.85
N PHE A 17 -0.26 -50.02 31.97
CA PHE A 17 1.04 -49.58 32.49
C PHE A 17 2.28 -49.77 31.61
N LEU A 18 2.66 -48.68 30.93
CA LEU A 18 4.02 -48.13 31.06
C LEU A 18 3.95 -46.59 31.08
N THR A 19 3.92 -46.09 32.31
CA THR A 19 4.61 -44.89 32.81
C THR A 19 5.30 -43.98 31.79
N SER A 20 4.80 -42.73 31.76
CA SER A 20 5.57 -41.52 32.07
C SER A 20 6.94 -41.38 31.40
N ILE A 21 7.00 -40.59 30.31
CA ILE A 21 8.04 -39.60 29.91
C ILE A 21 7.65 -39.19 28.48
N MET A 22 6.49 -38.53 28.29
CA MET A 22 6.23 -37.81 27.03
C MET A 22 5.12 -36.77 27.17
N PHE A 23 5.02 -36.15 28.35
CA PHE A 23 4.02 -35.12 28.64
C PHE A 23 4.68 -33.81 29.12
N CYS A 24 5.87 -33.50 28.57
CA CYS A 24 6.58 -32.23 28.79
C CYS A 24 7.37 -31.82 27.53
N LEU A 25 6.85 -32.07 26.33
CA LEU A 25 7.06 -31.12 25.22
C LEU A 25 5.93 -30.09 25.34
N LEU A 26 5.93 -29.38 26.47
CA LEU A 26 5.32 -28.06 26.56
C LEU A 26 6.15 -27.23 25.59
N ILE A 27 5.64 -27.16 24.37
CA ILE A 27 6.04 -26.21 23.36
C ILE A 27 5.87 -24.88 24.09
N ASN A 28 6.98 -24.34 24.60
CA ASN A 28 7.13 -22.92 24.84
C ASN A 28 7.06 -22.28 23.45
N SER A 29 5.87 -22.28 22.86
CA SER A 29 5.50 -21.34 21.83
C SER A 29 5.45 -20.03 22.58
N GLU A 30 6.63 -19.45 22.77
CA GLU A 30 6.78 -18.03 23.00
C GLU A 30 5.96 -17.41 21.88
N VAL A 31 4.73 -17.03 22.22
CA VAL A 31 3.94 -16.14 21.39
C VAL A 31 4.77 -14.88 21.41
N VAL A 32 5.67 -14.75 20.44
CA VAL A 32 6.34 -13.51 20.14
C VAL A 32 5.19 -12.58 19.79
N GLN A 33 4.71 -11.85 20.80
CA GLN A 33 3.79 -10.76 20.60
C GLN A 33 4.59 -9.75 19.80
N ALA A 34 4.46 -9.82 18.48
CA ALA A 34 5.03 -8.84 17.57
C ALA A 34 4.57 -7.48 18.08
N GLN A 35 5.52 -6.64 18.47
CA GLN A 35 5.24 -5.34 19.05
C GLN A 35 4.39 -4.56 18.04
N GLU A 36 3.18 -4.18 18.44
CA GLU A 36 2.27 -3.52 17.54
C GLU A 36 2.79 -2.11 17.20
N VAL A 37 3.14 -1.89 15.94
CA VAL A 37 3.69 -0.61 15.47
C VAL A 37 2.55 0.36 15.20
N SER A 38 2.46 1.42 16.00
CA SER A 38 1.50 2.52 15.78
C SER A 38 1.80 3.31 14.49
N LEU A 39 0.75 3.80 13.84
CA LEU A 39 0.84 4.67 12.68
C LEU A 39 0.89 6.14 13.09
N LYS A 40 1.68 6.93 12.36
CA LYS A 40 1.78 8.39 12.48
C LYS A 40 1.17 9.05 11.25
N VAL A 41 0.45 10.15 11.49
CA VAL A 41 -0.12 10.99 10.42
C VAL A 41 0.95 11.93 9.86
N PHE A 42 1.01 12.05 8.55
CA PHE A 42 1.85 12.98 7.80
C PHE A 42 1.05 13.61 6.67
N LYS A 43 1.05 14.94 6.58
CA LYS A 43 0.33 15.66 5.53
C LYS A 43 1.30 16.15 4.46
N SER A 44 1.16 15.64 3.24
CA SER A 44 1.94 16.11 2.09
C SER A 44 1.13 17.11 1.26
N LYS A 45 1.74 18.25 0.93
CA LYS A 45 1.25 19.24 -0.05
C LYS A 45 2.14 19.18 -1.29
N LEU A 46 1.71 18.44 -2.29
CA LEU A 46 2.38 18.26 -3.56
C LEU A 46 1.85 19.28 -4.57
N THR A 47 2.71 19.73 -5.49
CA THR A 47 2.35 20.67 -6.56
C THR A 47 2.52 20.03 -7.94
N ALA A 48 2.04 20.68 -8.99
CA ALA A 48 2.38 20.26 -10.35
C ALA A 48 3.87 20.47 -10.66
N GLN A 49 4.33 19.76 -11.68
CA GLN A 49 5.72 19.75 -12.15
C GLN A 49 6.24 21.11 -12.64
N ASN A 50 5.35 22.04 -12.95
CA ASN A 50 5.62 23.37 -13.47
C ASN A 50 5.38 24.48 -12.42
N ALA A 51 5.02 24.11 -11.19
CA ALA A 51 4.87 25.06 -10.09
C ALA A 51 6.22 25.62 -9.63
N LYS A 52 6.20 26.72 -8.87
CA LYS A 52 7.39 27.31 -8.25
C LYS A 52 7.20 27.45 -6.73
N PRO A 53 7.84 26.60 -5.90
CA PRO A 53 8.67 25.45 -6.26
C PRO A 53 7.83 24.22 -6.68
N ALA A 54 8.37 23.38 -7.57
CA ALA A 54 7.75 22.12 -7.98
C ALA A 54 8.06 21.00 -6.97
N ARG A 55 7.28 20.90 -5.89
CA ARG A 55 7.44 19.86 -4.86
C ARG A 55 6.53 18.68 -5.17
N ASN A 56 6.91 17.86 -6.13
CA ASN A 56 6.06 16.79 -6.64
C ASN A 56 6.59 15.37 -6.34
N PHE A 57 7.74 15.24 -5.67
CA PHE A 57 8.32 13.96 -5.24
C PHE A 57 8.13 13.73 -3.74
N LEU A 58 7.97 12.48 -3.33
CA LEU A 58 7.66 12.10 -1.97
C LEU A 58 8.61 11.01 -1.45
N ASP A 59 9.22 11.30 -0.31
CA ASP A 59 9.89 10.32 0.55
C ASP A 59 9.04 10.19 1.81
N LEU A 60 8.27 9.11 1.90
CA LEU A 60 7.34 8.83 2.99
C LEU A 60 8.08 8.44 4.27
N LYS A 61 9.23 7.75 4.18
CA LYS A 61 9.99 7.38 5.38
C LYS A 61 10.48 8.61 6.13
N GLU A 62 11.10 9.53 5.40
CA GLU A 62 11.60 10.79 5.96
C GLU A 62 10.52 11.87 6.05
N ARG A 63 9.34 11.65 5.45
CA ARG A 63 8.21 12.60 5.41
C ARG A 63 8.60 13.92 4.74
N LYS A 64 9.33 13.81 3.63
CA LYS A 64 9.86 14.94 2.85
C LYS A 64 9.17 15.03 1.50
N MET A 65 8.97 16.26 1.05
CA MET A 65 8.55 16.56 -0.32
C MET A 65 9.70 17.25 -1.02
N LEU A 66 10.06 16.74 -2.19
CA LEU A 66 11.24 17.16 -2.94
C LEU A 66 10.82 17.65 -4.32
N ASP A 67 11.67 18.48 -4.91
CA ASP A 67 11.64 18.72 -6.35
C ASP A 67 12.48 17.67 -7.09
N LEU A 68 12.44 17.72 -8.42
CA LEU A 68 13.17 16.76 -9.25
C LEU A 68 14.68 16.79 -9.01
N ILE A 69 15.27 17.97 -8.78
CA ILE A 69 16.70 18.12 -8.58
C ILE A 69 17.10 17.42 -7.27
N ALA A 70 16.44 17.76 -6.16
CA ALA A 70 16.71 17.14 -4.87
C ALA A 70 16.39 15.63 -4.84
N ALA A 71 15.37 15.20 -5.59
CA ALA A 71 15.04 13.78 -5.75
C ALA A 71 16.12 13.02 -6.55
N SER A 72 16.71 13.64 -7.56
CA SER A 72 17.75 13.01 -8.41
C SER A 72 19.08 12.80 -7.69
N TYR A 73 19.32 13.49 -6.58
CA TYR A 73 20.49 13.23 -5.71
C TYR A 73 20.29 12.04 -4.75
N ARG A 74 19.04 11.57 -4.56
CA ARG A 74 18.68 10.48 -3.64
C ARG A 74 17.54 9.63 -4.21
N PRO A 75 17.67 9.07 -5.42
CA PRO A 75 16.59 8.33 -6.08
C PRO A 75 16.08 7.12 -5.28
N GLU A 76 16.94 6.49 -4.48
CA GLU A 76 16.65 5.38 -3.58
C GLU A 76 15.73 5.74 -2.40
N ASP A 77 15.57 7.03 -2.11
CA ASP A 77 14.68 7.53 -1.06
C ASP A 77 13.26 7.82 -1.56
N ILE A 78 13.05 7.87 -2.88
CA ILE A 78 11.79 8.31 -3.46
C ILE A 78 10.81 7.15 -3.54
N ASP A 79 9.63 7.30 -2.93
CA ASP A 79 8.58 6.29 -2.99
C ASP A 79 7.65 6.51 -4.16
N MET A 80 7.30 7.77 -4.42
CA MET A 80 6.34 8.16 -5.45
C MET A 80 6.48 9.64 -5.80
N PHE A 81 5.84 10.03 -6.89
CA PHE A 81 5.69 11.42 -7.27
C PHE A 81 4.35 11.65 -7.97
N VAL A 82 3.96 12.91 -8.05
CA VAL A 82 2.71 13.35 -8.67
C VAL A 82 2.99 14.09 -9.96
N LEU A 83 2.20 13.79 -10.99
CA LEU A 83 2.21 14.53 -12.26
C LEU A 83 0.80 14.95 -12.65
N PHE A 84 0.69 16.18 -13.14
CA PHE A 84 -0.56 16.76 -13.61
C PHE A 84 -0.57 16.73 -15.14
N GLY A 85 -1.51 15.96 -15.71
CA GLY A 85 -1.72 15.89 -17.15
C GLY A 85 -3.05 16.52 -17.55
N ARG A 86 -3.09 17.17 -18.72
CA ARG A 86 -4.32 17.82 -19.24
C ARG A 86 -5.51 16.86 -19.34
N ASN A 87 -5.28 15.62 -19.76
CA ASN A 87 -6.33 14.62 -20.00
C ASN A 87 -6.42 13.54 -18.89
N THR A 88 -5.31 13.31 -18.19
CA THR A 88 -5.18 12.31 -17.12
C THR A 88 -5.38 12.91 -15.72
N ARG A 89 -5.52 14.24 -15.63
CA ARG A 89 -5.66 15.01 -14.39
C ARG A 89 -4.48 14.72 -13.46
N VAL A 90 -4.73 14.49 -12.18
CA VAL A 90 -3.71 14.15 -11.19
C VAL A 90 -3.36 12.67 -11.27
N ASN A 91 -2.07 12.37 -11.39
CA ASN A 91 -1.53 11.01 -11.44
C ASN A 91 -0.55 10.83 -10.29
N ILE A 92 -0.58 9.67 -9.64
CA ILE A 92 0.43 9.25 -8.66
C ILE A 92 1.23 8.14 -9.34
N MET A 93 2.55 8.28 -9.39
CA MET A 93 3.43 7.35 -10.09
C MET A 93 4.54 6.90 -9.15
N LEU A 94 4.94 5.64 -9.31
CA LEU A 94 6.14 5.09 -8.67
C LEU A 94 7.34 5.28 -9.60
N PRO A 95 8.57 5.41 -9.06
CA PRO A 95 9.80 5.48 -9.86
C PRO A 95 9.97 4.32 -10.83
N SER A 96 9.48 3.13 -10.49
CA SER A 96 9.54 1.94 -11.35
C SER A 96 8.56 1.94 -12.53
N SER A 97 7.67 2.94 -12.65
CA SER A 97 6.63 2.92 -13.66
C SER A 97 7.19 3.11 -15.07
N LYS A 98 6.80 2.23 -16.01
CA LYS A 98 7.14 2.38 -17.43
C LYS A 98 6.39 3.53 -18.11
N ASN A 99 5.39 4.10 -17.44
CA ASN A 99 4.56 5.16 -17.99
C ASN A 99 5.14 6.57 -17.78
N ILE A 100 6.30 6.70 -17.13
CA ILE A 100 6.97 7.99 -16.86
C ILE A 100 7.22 8.75 -18.16
N ALA A 101 7.72 8.07 -19.19
CA ALA A 101 7.99 8.67 -20.50
C ALA A 101 6.76 9.35 -21.15
N SER A 102 5.53 8.95 -20.79
CA SER A 102 4.32 9.57 -21.32
C SER A 102 4.08 11.01 -20.86
N PHE A 103 4.80 11.48 -19.84
CA PHE A 103 4.71 12.85 -19.32
C PHE A 103 5.78 13.79 -19.88
N GLY A 104 6.61 13.31 -20.80
CA GLY A 104 7.57 14.11 -21.55
C GLY A 104 9.01 13.64 -21.40
N GLU A 105 9.83 14.04 -22.38
CA GLU A 105 11.24 13.62 -22.48
C GLU A 105 12.06 14.01 -21.25
N HIS A 106 11.73 15.14 -20.61
CA HIS A 106 12.41 15.58 -19.40
C HIS A 106 12.31 14.56 -18.26
N PHE A 107 11.14 13.95 -18.04
CA PHE A 107 10.98 12.94 -16.98
C PHE A 107 11.63 11.61 -17.37
N LYS A 108 11.56 11.25 -18.64
CA LYS A 108 12.25 10.05 -19.15
C LYS A 108 13.75 10.14 -18.91
N ILE A 109 14.39 11.23 -19.36
CA ILE A 109 15.84 11.41 -19.22
C ILE A 109 16.26 11.49 -17.75
N ASN A 110 15.55 12.28 -16.93
CA ASN A 110 16.02 12.53 -15.56
C ASN A 110 15.65 11.42 -14.57
N ILE A 111 14.58 10.67 -14.81
CA ILE A 111 14.13 9.60 -13.90
C ILE A 111 14.39 8.23 -14.53
N GLN A 112 13.71 7.92 -15.63
CA GLN A 112 13.69 6.57 -16.19
C GLN A 112 15.08 6.12 -16.65
N ASP A 113 15.80 7.02 -17.34
CA ASP A 113 17.12 6.73 -17.90
C ASP A 113 18.25 7.25 -17.00
N GLY A 114 17.95 8.22 -16.13
CA GLY A 114 18.95 8.97 -15.35
C GLY A 114 19.12 8.53 -13.89
N TRP A 115 18.14 7.84 -13.30
CA TRP A 115 18.30 7.30 -11.95
C TRP A 115 18.89 5.89 -11.99
N ASP A 116 19.83 5.61 -11.11
CA ASP A 116 20.40 4.26 -10.95
C ASP A 116 19.45 3.29 -10.23
N THR A 117 18.43 3.81 -9.55
CA THR A 117 17.46 3.03 -8.78
C THR A 117 16.05 3.53 -9.00
N HIS A 118 15.11 2.60 -9.17
CA HIS A 118 13.70 2.85 -9.35
C HIS A 118 12.89 2.04 -8.37
N ASN A 119 12.64 2.60 -7.18
CA ASN A 119 11.88 1.93 -6.13
C ASN A 119 10.53 1.42 -6.65
N LYS A 120 10.32 0.12 -6.45
CA LYS A 120 9.09 -0.59 -6.78
C LYS A 120 8.08 -0.50 -5.65
N GLY A 121 6.83 -0.54 -6.04
CA GLY A 121 5.72 -0.67 -5.12
C GLY A 121 4.44 -0.97 -5.86
N VAL A 122 3.34 -0.91 -5.12
CA VAL A 122 2.00 -1.16 -5.65
C VAL A 122 1.04 -0.16 -5.03
N LEU A 123 0.23 0.45 -5.89
CA LEU A 123 -0.82 1.39 -5.52
C LEU A 123 -2.19 0.75 -5.75
N ILE A 124 -3.09 0.92 -4.80
CA ILE A 124 -4.51 0.54 -4.92
C ILE A 124 -5.35 1.76 -4.50
N ASN A 125 -6.27 2.19 -5.35
CA ASN A 125 -7.24 3.25 -5.04
C ASN A 125 -8.61 2.63 -4.77
N LEU A 126 -8.99 2.64 -3.50
CA LEU A 126 -10.27 2.13 -3.01
C LEU A 126 -11.46 3.03 -3.38
N GLY A 127 -11.18 4.28 -3.77
CA GLY A 127 -12.15 5.32 -4.03
C GLY A 127 -12.52 6.09 -2.77
N LYS A 128 -13.68 6.75 -2.79
CA LYS A 128 -14.10 7.75 -1.79
C LYS A 128 -15.38 7.38 -1.04
N ASP A 129 -15.74 6.11 -1.01
CA ASP A 129 -16.92 5.62 -0.31
C ASP A 129 -16.83 5.92 1.20
N LEU A 130 -17.93 6.30 1.84
CA LEU A 130 -17.96 6.71 3.26
C LEU A 130 -17.46 5.62 4.21
N ASN A 131 -17.73 4.35 3.91
CA ASN A 131 -17.25 3.22 4.72
C ASN A 131 -15.72 3.09 4.64
N ILE A 132 -15.14 3.36 3.47
CA ILE A 132 -13.70 3.32 3.24
C ILE A 132 -13.02 4.49 3.97
N GLN A 133 -13.63 5.67 3.98
CA GLN A 133 -13.15 6.81 4.77
C GLN A 133 -13.23 6.53 6.29
N LYS A 134 -14.31 5.90 6.78
CA LYS A 134 -14.38 5.44 8.18
C LYS A 134 -13.29 4.42 8.51
N GLN A 135 -13.02 3.49 7.60
CA GLN A 135 -11.92 2.54 7.75
C GLN A 135 -10.56 3.25 7.82
N PHE A 136 -10.37 4.27 6.98
CA PHE A 136 -9.21 5.14 7.07
C PHE A 136 -9.10 5.76 8.46
N ASP A 137 -10.17 6.26 9.07
CA ASP A 137 -10.09 6.89 10.40
C ASP A 137 -9.69 5.90 11.50
N VAL A 138 -10.20 4.67 11.46
CA VAL A 138 -10.00 3.65 12.51
C VAL A 138 -8.68 2.89 12.39
N VAL A 139 -8.03 2.82 11.22
CA VAL A 139 -6.73 2.16 11.11
C VAL A 139 -5.67 2.94 11.90
N LYS A 140 -5.07 2.31 12.92
CA LYS A 140 -4.08 2.93 13.81
C LYS A 140 -2.77 2.18 13.88
N THR A 141 -2.70 0.94 13.43
CA THR A 141 -1.51 0.09 13.59
C THR A 141 -1.09 -0.55 12.27
N LEU A 142 0.19 -0.93 12.17
CA LEU A 142 0.75 -1.54 10.97
C LEU A 142 0.04 -2.85 10.62
N SER A 143 -0.22 -3.71 11.60
CA SER A 143 -0.92 -4.97 11.37
C SER A 143 -2.31 -4.76 10.76
N GLN A 144 -3.08 -3.78 11.27
CA GLN A 144 -4.38 -3.44 10.68
C GLN A 144 -4.25 -2.93 9.23
N LEU A 145 -3.22 -2.15 8.94
CA LEU A 145 -2.96 -1.64 7.59
C LEU A 145 -2.54 -2.75 6.62
N GLU A 146 -1.71 -3.69 7.07
CA GLU A 146 -1.28 -4.86 6.30
C GLU A 146 -2.46 -5.77 5.97
N THR A 147 -3.32 -6.05 6.95
CA THR A 147 -4.58 -6.80 6.74
C THR A 147 -5.46 -6.09 5.74
N TRP A 148 -5.69 -4.78 5.90
CA TRP A 148 -6.50 -4.00 4.97
C TRP A 148 -5.93 -4.00 3.55
N TYR A 149 -4.61 -3.90 3.43
CA TYR A 149 -3.95 -3.99 2.13
C TYR A 149 -4.19 -5.36 1.47
N ALA A 150 -4.00 -6.45 2.21
CA ALA A 150 -4.17 -7.81 1.69
C ALA A 150 -5.62 -8.07 1.24
N GLU A 151 -6.61 -7.63 2.02
CA GLU A 151 -8.03 -7.70 1.66
C GLU A 151 -8.31 -6.89 0.38
N ALA A 152 -7.84 -5.64 0.33
CA ALA A 152 -8.01 -4.78 -0.83
C ALA A 152 -7.41 -5.36 -2.10
N GLU A 153 -6.22 -5.96 -2.03
CA GLU A 153 -5.55 -6.57 -3.17
C GLU A 153 -6.35 -7.73 -3.76
N ILE A 154 -7.02 -8.52 -2.91
CA ILE A 154 -7.89 -9.63 -3.33
C ILE A 154 -9.21 -9.11 -3.91
N GLU A 155 -9.80 -8.08 -3.31
CA GLU A 155 -11.16 -7.66 -3.61
C GLU A 155 -11.28 -6.61 -4.72
N ILE A 156 -10.25 -5.78 -4.95
CA ILE A 156 -10.37 -4.58 -5.80
C ILE A 156 -10.81 -4.91 -7.24
N GLY A 157 -10.39 -6.04 -7.78
CA GLY A 157 -10.79 -6.50 -9.13
C GLY A 157 -12.28 -6.79 -9.26
N ASN A 158 -12.98 -7.01 -8.14
CA ASN A 158 -14.43 -7.25 -8.10
C ASN A 158 -15.25 -5.97 -7.90
N LYS A 159 -14.61 -4.80 -7.75
CA LYS A 159 -15.31 -3.52 -7.57
C LYS A 159 -16.13 -3.20 -8.82
N THR A 160 -17.41 -2.86 -8.64
CA THR A 160 -18.26 -2.38 -9.75
C THR A 160 -17.63 -1.16 -10.43
N GLY A 161 -17.46 -1.22 -11.74
CA GLY A 161 -16.82 -0.15 -12.52
C GLY A 161 -15.29 -0.09 -12.37
N TYR A 162 -14.67 -1.19 -11.94
CA TYR A 162 -13.21 -1.35 -11.85
C TYR A 162 -12.50 -0.91 -13.13
N GLN A 163 -11.46 -0.09 -12.97
CA GLN A 163 -10.54 0.30 -14.03
C GLN A 163 -9.12 0.17 -13.50
N LEU A 164 -8.32 -0.73 -14.07
CA LEU A 164 -6.95 -1.01 -13.61
C LEU A 164 -6.11 0.26 -13.40
N ARG A 165 -6.16 1.23 -14.33
CA ARG A 165 -5.40 2.47 -14.22
C ARG A 165 -5.92 3.45 -13.15
N LYS A 166 -7.19 3.34 -12.76
CA LYS A 166 -7.81 4.18 -11.72
C LYS A 166 -7.74 3.53 -10.34
N ASN A 167 -7.82 2.20 -10.29
CA ASN A 167 -8.04 1.43 -9.06
C ASN A 167 -6.81 0.61 -8.63
N GLY A 168 -5.90 0.24 -9.53
CA GLY A 168 -4.81 -0.68 -9.22
C GLY A 168 -5.29 -2.13 -9.00
N PRO A 169 -4.41 -3.07 -8.65
CA PRO A 169 -3.03 -2.85 -8.23
C PRO A 169 -2.14 -2.44 -9.42
N ILE A 170 -1.43 -1.30 -9.31
CA ILE A 170 -0.61 -0.75 -10.40
C ILE A 170 0.53 0.14 -9.88
N ASP A 171 1.52 0.46 -10.72
CA ASP A 171 2.61 1.41 -10.43
C ASP A 171 2.29 2.87 -10.79
N ASN A 172 1.13 3.13 -11.41
CA ASN A 172 0.68 4.47 -11.77
C ASN A 172 -0.86 4.59 -11.68
N LEU A 173 -1.35 5.35 -10.71
CA LEU A 173 -2.76 5.70 -10.63
C LEU A 173 -3.02 6.98 -11.44
N ILE A 174 -4.09 6.99 -12.23
CA ILE A 174 -4.52 8.17 -12.99
C ILE A 174 -5.84 8.72 -12.46
N ARG A 175 -6.09 10.01 -12.69
CA ARG A 175 -7.35 10.68 -12.33
C ARG A 175 -7.72 10.49 -10.86
N VAL A 176 -6.74 10.69 -9.97
CA VAL A 176 -6.95 10.73 -8.53
C VAL A 176 -7.90 11.89 -8.20
N GLU A 177 -8.88 11.64 -7.32
CA GLU A 177 -9.92 12.61 -6.95
C GLU A 177 -9.87 12.95 -5.46
N LYS A 178 -10.46 14.09 -5.08
CA LYS A 178 -10.69 14.41 -3.66
C LYS A 178 -11.55 13.33 -2.99
N GLY A 179 -11.11 12.90 -1.81
CA GLY A 179 -11.75 11.88 -0.99
C GLY A 179 -11.26 10.46 -1.27
N ASP A 180 -10.45 10.24 -2.33
CA ASP A 180 -9.90 8.93 -2.62
C ASP A 180 -9.02 8.43 -1.47
N ILE A 181 -9.17 7.15 -1.13
CA ILE A 181 -8.32 6.40 -0.20
C ILE A 181 -7.38 5.51 -1.02
N ILE A 182 -6.08 5.75 -0.86
CA ILE A 182 -5.02 5.09 -1.63
C ILE A 182 -4.17 4.26 -0.67
N LEU A 183 -4.09 2.97 -0.93
CA LEU A 183 -3.16 2.05 -0.28
C LEU A 183 -1.87 1.96 -1.09
N PHE A 184 -0.75 1.91 -0.39
CA PHE A 184 0.58 1.81 -0.96
C PHE A 184 1.40 0.75 -0.24
N LYS A 185 2.01 -0.14 -1.00
CA LYS A 185 3.03 -1.09 -0.52
C LYS A 185 4.36 -0.76 -1.21
N ALA A 186 5.35 -0.32 -0.45
CA ALA A 186 6.72 -0.14 -0.93
C ALA A 186 7.44 -1.49 -0.90
N ILE A 187 7.73 -2.06 -2.07
CA ILE A 187 8.37 -3.38 -2.15
C ILE A 187 9.83 -3.27 -1.73
N ASP A 188 10.59 -2.38 -2.37
CA ASP A 188 12.04 -2.30 -2.16
C ASP A 188 12.40 -1.69 -0.79
N ARG A 189 11.53 -0.83 -0.24
CA ARG A 189 11.71 -0.21 1.08
C ARG A 189 10.94 -0.89 2.21
N SER A 190 10.19 -1.95 1.90
CA SER A 190 9.50 -2.84 2.85
C SER A 190 8.59 -2.14 3.87
N PHE A 191 7.61 -1.36 3.40
CA PHE A 191 6.61 -0.76 4.29
C PHE A 191 5.26 -0.53 3.61
N TYR A 192 4.24 -0.26 4.41
CA TYR A 192 2.88 0.07 3.96
C TYR A 192 2.50 1.50 4.35
N ALA A 193 1.68 2.14 3.53
CA ALA A 193 1.06 3.42 3.83
C ALA A 193 -0.38 3.46 3.30
N VAL A 194 -1.21 4.28 3.95
CA VAL A 194 -2.54 4.66 3.42
C VAL A 194 -2.67 6.17 3.37
N GLY A 195 -3.15 6.70 2.25
CA GLY A 195 -3.33 8.13 2.01
C GLY A 195 -4.79 8.49 1.73
N MET A 196 -5.29 9.56 2.35
CA MET A 196 -6.58 10.17 2.01
C MET A 196 -6.36 11.50 1.27
N VAL A 197 -6.94 11.65 0.08
CA VAL A 197 -6.86 12.89 -0.71
C VAL A 197 -7.76 13.96 -0.12
N GLN A 198 -7.18 14.92 0.61
CA GLN A 198 -7.90 15.98 1.32
C GLN A 198 -8.33 17.13 0.40
N ARG A 199 -7.44 17.54 -0.50
CA ARG A 199 -7.65 18.69 -1.40
C ARG A 199 -6.97 18.42 -2.73
N LEU A 200 -7.63 18.86 -3.79
CA LEU A 200 -7.13 18.77 -5.15
C LEU A 200 -7.50 20.06 -5.89
N GLU A 201 -6.52 20.68 -6.54
CA GLU A 201 -6.68 21.86 -7.37
C GLU A 201 -6.08 21.60 -8.74
N GLU A 202 -6.92 21.54 -9.77
CA GLU A 202 -6.50 21.35 -11.15
C GLU A 202 -6.23 22.73 -11.78
N SER A 203 -5.13 23.37 -11.38
CA SER A 203 -4.65 24.61 -11.97
C SER A 203 -3.33 24.39 -12.70
N HIS A 204 -2.79 25.44 -13.34
CA HIS A 204 -1.44 25.38 -13.91
C HIS A 204 -0.40 25.04 -12.85
N GLU A 205 -0.54 25.55 -11.63
CA GLU A 205 0.38 25.23 -10.55
C GLU A 205 0.05 23.90 -9.87
N GLY A 206 -1.20 23.44 -9.96
CA GLY A 206 -1.69 22.18 -9.42
C GLY A 206 -1.45 22.02 -7.91
N GLN A 207 -2.44 21.54 -7.17
CA GLN A 207 -2.21 21.21 -5.77
C GLN A 207 -2.86 19.89 -5.43
N LEU A 208 -2.10 19.01 -4.78
CA LEU A 208 -2.61 17.78 -4.19
C LEU A 208 -2.21 17.75 -2.72
N VAL A 209 -3.20 17.62 -1.84
CA VAL A 209 -2.96 17.44 -0.41
C VAL A 209 -3.43 16.05 -0.02
N ILE A 210 -2.51 15.23 0.48
CA ILE A 210 -2.79 13.88 0.97
C ILE A 210 -2.43 13.81 2.45
N GLU A 211 -3.31 13.22 3.23
CA GLU A 211 -3.04 12.81 4.60
C GLU A 211 -2.65 11.33 4.61
N TRP A 212 -1.38 11.06 4.94
CA TRP A 212 -0.80 9.72 5.01
C TRP A 212 -0.81 9.19 6.44
N LYS A 213 -1.12 7.91 6.60
CA LYS A 213 -0.79 7.12 7.78
C LYS A 213 0.28 6.10 7.41
N LEU A 214 1.38 6.12 8.15
CA LEU A 214 2.55 5.28 7.94
C LEU A 214 3.15 4.87 9.30
N PRO A 215 3.99 3.82 9.38
CA PRO A 215 4.68 3.44 10.61
C PRO A 215 5.37 4.63 11.31
N LYS A 216 5.27 4.66 12.64
CA LYS A 216 5.94 5.70 13.44
C LYS A 216 7.47 5.60 13.33
N SER A 217 7.98 4.38 13.29
CA SER A 217 9.38 4.00 13.08
C SER A 217 9.47 3.01 11.92
N PHE A 218 10.58 3.07 11.19
CA PHE A 218 10.92 2.17 10.08
C PHE A 218 12.14 1.35 10.42
#